data_AF-A0A4Y2A6N9-F1
#
_entry.id   AF-A0A4Y2A6N9-F1
#
_cell.length_a   1.000
_cell.length_b   1.000
_cell.length_c   1.000
_cell.angle_alpha   90.00
_cell.angle_beta   90.00
_cell.angle_gamma   90.00
#
_symmetry.space_group_name_H-M   'P 1'
#
loop_
_entity.id
_entity.type
_entity.pdbx_description
1 polymer ?
#
loop_
_entity_poly.entity_id
_entity_poly.type
_entity_poly.pdbx_seq_one_letter_code
_entity_poly.pdbx_strand_id
1 'polypeptide(L)'
;MDASNRKDIKLVPIVVRYFNPNSGVEVKLLDFKSVAGETSEILTNHLCSVLLQNDLNNKVVGFCGDNCNTNFGGVKRAGQKNVFHRLKNSLGREINGIGSAQLCANCSR
;
A
#
# COMPACT_ATOMS: atom_id res chain seq x y z
N MET A 1 16.91 17.01 -19.19
CA MET A 1 15.51 16.60 -19.39
C MET A 1 14.88 16.49 -18.01
N ASP A 2 13.81 17.26 -17.76
CA ASP A 2 13.02 17.12 -16.54
C ASP A 2 12.04 15.95 -16.75
N ALA A 3 12.30 14.81 -16.11
CA ALA A 3 11.47 13.60 -16.17
C ALA A 3 10.26 13.67 -15.21
N SER A 4 9.76 14.88 -14.97
CA SER A 4 8.65 15.15 -14.08
C SER A 4 7.32 14.84 -14.79
N ASN A 5 6.67 13.75 -14.37
CA ASN A 5 5.34 13.30 -14.82
C ASN A 5 4.19 14.25 -14.39
N ARG A 6 4.41 15.57 -14.37
CA ARG A 6 3.48 16.56 -13.82
C ARG A 6 2.19 16.72 -14.64
N LYS A 7 2.11 16.11 -15.83
CA LYS A 7 0.95 16.12 -16.73
C LYS A 7 0.41 14.72 -17.07
N ASP A 8 1.01 13.67 -16.53
CA ASP A 8 0.61 12.30 -16.85
C ASP A 8 -0.44 11.77 -15.86
N ILE A 9 -1.31 10.90 -16.36
CA ILE A 9 -2.24 10.12 -15.54
C ILE A 9 -1.42 9.12 -14.74
N LYS A 10 -1.48 9.23 -13.41
CA LYS A 10 -0.77 8.32 -12.51
C LYS A 10 -1.71 7.24 -12.00
N LEU A 11 -1.41 6.01 -12.38
CA LEU A 11 -2.17 4.83 -11.99
C LEU A 11 -1.62 4.27 -10.68
N VAL A 12 -2.52 3.91 -9.77
CA VAL A 12 -2.19 3.34 -8.47
C VAL A 12 -2.73 1.91 -8.41
N PRO A 13 -1.93 0.89 -8.80
CA PRO A 13 -2.32 -0.49 -8.62
C PRO A 13 -2.30 -0.87 -7.14
N ILE A 14 -3.38 -1.48 -6.65
CA ILE A 14 -3.42 -2.12 -5.33
C ILE A 14 -3.44 -3.63 -5.54
N VAL A 15 -2.36 -4.26 -5.10
CA VAL A 15 -2.14 -5.70 -5.24
C VAL A 15 -2.04 -6.31 -3.84
N VAL A 16 -2.66 -7.47 -3.64
CA VAL A 16 -2.50 -8.29 -2.44
C VAL A 16 -1.74 -9.57 -2.79
N ARG A 17 -0.79 -9.94 -1.94
CA ARG A 17 -0.15 -11.25 -1.93
C ARG A 17 -0.52 -11.97 -0.64
N TYR A 18 -0.97 -13.21 -0.76
CA TYR A 18 -1.36 -14.04 0.38
C TYR A 18 -1.02 -15.51 0.13
N PHE A 19 -1.02 -16.30 1.19
CA PHE A 19 -0.82 -17.75 1.10
C PHE A 19 -2.17 -18.46 1.13
N ASN A 20 -2.41 -19.29 0.12
CA ASN A 20 -3.53 -20.20 0.02
C ASN A 20 -3.01 -21.64 0.23
N PRO A 21 -3.51 -22.41 1.21
CA PRO A 21 -3.01 -23.76 1.47
C PRO A 21 -3.10 -24.73 0.28
N ASN A 22 -4.02 -24.49 -0.66
CA ASN A 22 -4.25 -25.38 -1.79
C ASN A 22 -3.39 -25.02 -3.03
N SER A 23 -3.03 -23.75 -3.18
CA SER A 23 -2.36 -23.22 -4.39
C SER A 23 -1.05 -22.49 -4.09
N GLY A 24 -0.65 -22.37 -2.83
CA GLY A 24 0.58 -21.70 -2.40
C GLY A 24 0.44 -20.19 -2.36
N VAL A 25 1.50 -19.46 -2.74
CA VAL A 25 1.50 -17.99 -2.74
C VAL A 25 0.73 -17.47 -3.94
N GLU A 26 -0.35 -16.73 -3.68
CA GLU A 26 -1.17 -16.10 -4.71
C GLU A 26 -0.97 -14.58 -4.70
N VAL A 27 -1.16 -13.97 -5.87
CA VAL A 27 -1.12 -12.51 -6.07
C VAL A 27 -2.37 -12.09 -6.82
N LYS A 28 -3.11 -11.12 -6.28
CA LYS A 28 -4.36 -10.62 -6.87
C LYS A 28 -4.36 -9.11 -6.96
N LEU A 29 -4.76 -8.59 -8.12
CA LEU A 29 -5.04 -7.17 -8.32
C LEU A 29 -6.43 -6.86 -7.74
N LEU A 30 -6.48 -5.93 -6.78
CA LEU A 30 -7.72 -5.53 -6.10
C LEU A 30 -8.32 -4.26 -6.71
N ASP A 31 -7.47 -3.30 -7.08
CA ASP A 31 -7.91 -2.08 -7.74
C ASP A 31 -6.80 -1.55 -8.68
N PHE A 32 -7.22 -0.86 -9.74
CA PHE A 32 -6.33 -0.24 -10.72
C PHE A 32 -6.98 1.00 -11.30
N LYS A 33 -6.72 2.14 -10.67
CA LYS A 33 -7.30 3.42 -11.12
C LYS A 33 -6.33 4.58 -10.95
N SER A 34 -6.67 5.68 -11.62
CA SER A 34 -6.05 6.96 -11.38
C SER A 34 -6.60 7.59 -10.11
N VAL A 35 -5.72 8.13 -9.27
CA VAL A 35 -6.09 8.86 -8.06
C VAL A 35 -5.66 10.32 -8.23
N ALA A 36 -6.58 11.25 -7.96
CA ALA A 36 -6.29 12.68 -8.06
C ALA A 36 -5.39 13.11 -6.89
N GLY A 37 -4.09 13.25 -7.17
CA GLY A 37 -3.07 13.66 -6.21
C GLY A 37 -2.28 12.49 -5.60
N GLU A 38 -1.06 12.80 -5.14
CA GLU A 38 -0.07 11.79 -4.71
C GLU A 38 0.40 12.01 -3.27
N THR A 39 -0.40 12.68 -2.45
CA THR A 39 -0.05 12.82 -1.04
C THR A 39 -0.22 11.47 -0.35
N SER A 40 0.59 11.23 0.68
CA SER A 40 0.49 9.99 1.47
C SER A 40 -0.90 9.81 2.08
N GLU A 41 -1.59 10.90 2.38
CA GLU A 41 -2.96 10.87 2.91
C GLU A 41 -3.97 10.39 1.88
N ILE A 42 -3.94 10.95 0.66
CA ILE A 42 -4.83 10.54 -0.43
C ILE A 42 -4.62 9.05 -0.76
N LEU A 43 -3.37 8.63 -0.87
CA LEU A 43 -3.03 7.23 -1.17
C LEU A 43 -3.42 6.28 -0.03
N THR A 44 -3.20 6.66 1.24
CA THR A 44 -3.64 5.84 2.38
C THR A 44 -5.15 5.73 2.44
N ASN A 45 -5.89 6.84 2.26
CA ASN A 45 -7.35 6.81 2.28
C ASN A 45 -7.89 5.90 1.18
N HIS A 46 -7.33 6.01 -0.02
CA HIS A 46 -7.68 5.12 -1.12
C HIS A 46 -7.41 3.64 -0.80
N LEU A 47 -6.23 3.33 -0.25
CA LEU A 47 -5.86 1.97 0.15
C LEU A 47 -6.81 1.42 1.22
N CYS A 48 -7.12 2.19 2.26
CA CYS A 48 -8.05 1.81 3.32
C CYS A 48 -9.45 1.53 2.76
N SER A 49 -9.93 2.31 1.78
CA SER A 49 -11.21 2.03 1.12
C SER A 49 -11.21 0.69 0.38
N VAL A 50 -10.14 0.36 -0.35
CA VAL A 50 -10.04 -0.93 -1.07
C VAL A 50 -9.93 -2.10 -0.11
N LEU A 51 -9.19 -1.95 0.99
CA LEU A 51 -9.09 -2.97 2.04
C LEU A 51 -10.45 -3.21 2.70
N LEU A 52 -11.24 -2.16 2.95
CA LEU A 52 -12.59 -2.27 3.50
C LEU A 52 -13.55 -2.97 2.51
N GLN A 53 -13.51 -2.60 1.23
CA GLN A 53 -14.34 -3.19 0.18
C GLN A 53 -14.09 -4.68 -0.06
N ASN A 54 -12.92 -5.20 0.34
CA ASN A 54 -12.53 -6.60 0.18
C ASN A 54 -12.47 -7.36 1.52
N ASP A 55 -12.95 -6.77 2.62
CA ASP A 55 -12.91 -7.37 3.98
C ASP A 55 -11.49 -7.77 4.44
N LEU A 56 -10.49 -6.97 4.09
CA LEU A 56 -9.07 -7.22 4.36
C LEU A 56 -8.48 -6.39 5.49
N ASN A 57 -9.20 -5.41 6.05
CA ASN A 57 -8.69 -4.52 7.11
C ASN A 57 -8.06 -5.30 8.27
N ASN A 58 -8.66 -6.42 8.67
CA ASN A 58 -8.19 -7.25 9.76
C ASN A 58 -7.18 -8.35 9.33
N LYS A 59 -6.74 -8.39 8.07
CA LYS A 59 -5.85 -9.44 7.52
C LYS A 59 -4.50 -8.93 7.00
N VAL A 60 -4.32 -7.62 6.80
CA VAL A 60 -3.04 -7.01 6.40
C VAL A 60 -1.96 -7.22 7.45
N VAL A 61 -0.82 -7.84 7.08
CA VAL A 61 0.34 -8.02 7.96
C VAL A 61 1.58 -7.26 7.50
N GLY A 62 1.61 -6.82 6.25
CA GLY A 62 2.69 -5.98 5.77
C GLY A 62 2.25 -5.08 4.63
N PHE A 63 3.00 -4.00 4.44
CA PHE A 63 2.84 -3.06 3.34
C PHE A 63 4.13 -3.05 2.50
N CYS A 64 3.96 -3.11 1.19
CA CYS A 64 5.02 -2.95 0.23
C CYS A 64 4.69 -1.77 -0.69
N GLY A 65 5.68 -0.93 -0.93
CA GLY A 65 5.66 0.10 -1.95
C GLY A 65 7.02 0.20 -2.63
N ASP A 66 7.10 1.01 -3.68
CA ASP A 66 8.38 1.42 -4.24
C ASP A 66 9.14 2.36 -3.27
N ASN A 67 10.35 2.75 -3.66
CA ASN A 67 11.20 3.64 -2.86
C ASN A 67 10.76 5.11 -2.92
N CYS A 68 9.57 5.43 -3.45
CA CYS A 68 9.07 6.79 -3.43
C CYS A 68 8.95 7.26 -1.97
N ASN A 69 9.45 8.47 -1.68
CA ASN A 69 9.41 9.09 -0.35
C ASN A 69 7.98 9.16 0.23
N THR A 70 6.94 9.07 -0.61
CA THR A 70 5.55 9.00 -0.18
C THR A 70 5.18 7.69 0.50
N ASN A 71 5.81 6.56 0.14
CA ASN A 71 5.48 5.24 0.67
C ASN A 71 6.08 4.98 2.05
N PHE A 72 7.40 5.13 2.18
CA PHE A 72 8.13 4.84 3.44
C PHE A 72 8.73 6.07 4.11
N GLY A 73 8.65 7.24 3.48
CA GLY A 73 9.30 8.46 3.95
C GLY A 73 10.69 8.63 3.34
N GLY A 74 11.17 9.87 3.32
CA GLY A 74 12.57 10.19 3.08
C GLY A 74 13.21 10.74 4.34
N VAL A 75 14.52 10.98 4.33
CA VAL A 75 15.28 11.55 5.46
C VAL A 75 14.57 12.78 6.08
N LYS A 76 14.05 13.68 5.22
CA LYS A 76 13.32 14.90 5.63
C LYS A 76 11.96 14.67 6.30
N ARG A 77 11.39 13.45 6.23
CA ARG A 77 10.07 13.11 6.78
C ARG A 77 10.16 12.40 8.13
N ALA A 78 11.37 12.10 8.62
CA ALA A 78 11.62 11.49 9.93
C ALA A 78 10.74 10.24 10.23
N GLY A 79 10.47 9.43 9.20
CA GLY A 79 9.61 8.25 9.33
C GLY A 79 8.11 8.53 9.52
N GLN A 80 7.68 9.79 9.49
CA GLN A 80 6.28 10.20 9.60
C GLN A 80 5.71 10.67 8.25
N LYS A 81 4.38 10.93 8.20
CA LYS A 81 3.67 11.48 7.02
C LYS A 81 3.89 10.71 5.71
N ASN A 82 4.04 9.38 5.79
CA ASN A 82 4.14 8.46 4.65
C ASN A 82 3.02 7.42 4.69
N VAL A 83 2.80 6.72 3.57
CA VAL A 83 1.68 5.76 3.43
C VAL A 83 1.79 4.64 4.46
N PHE A 84 2.98 4.08 4.67
CA PHE A 84 3.20 3.01 5.64
C PHE A 84 2.81 3.43 7.06
N HIS A 85 3.34 4.56 7.53
CA HIS A 85 3.06 5.07 8.87
C HIS A 85 1.57 5.41 9.06
N ARG A 86 0.95 6.04 8.04
CA ARG A 86 -0.48 6.37 8.09
C ARG A 86 -1.36 5.11 8.08
N LEU A 87 -1.03 4.13 7.22
CA LEU A 87 -1.74 2.85 7.15
C LEU A 87 -1.66 2.09 8.47
N LYS A 88 -0.47 2.01 9.07
CA LYS A 88 -0.26 1.40 10.39
C LYS A 88 -1.18 2.03 11.45
N ASN A 89 -1.26 3.36 11.47
CA ASN A 89 -2.15 4.08 12.39
C ASN A 89 -3.63 3.82 12.07
N SER A 90 -4.03 3.80 10.80
CA SER A 90 -5.40 3.52 10.38
C SER A 90 -5.86 2.10 10.71
N LEU A 91 -4.96 1.12 10.66
CA LEU A 91 -5.26 -0.27 11.04
C LEU A 91 -5.24 -0.49 12.56
N GLY A 92 -4.72 0.47 13.34
CA GLY A 92 -4.65 0.36 14.80
C GLY A 92 -3.77 -0.78 15.30
N ARG A 93 -2.82 -1.27 14.48
CA ARG A 93 -1.97 -2.42 14.81
C ARG A 93 -0.62 -2.37 14.13
N GLU A 94 0.32 -3.15 14.65
CA GLU A 94 1.61 -3.37 14.03
C GLU A 94 1.49 -4.11 12.69
N ILE A 95 2.19 -3.59 11.68
CA ILE A 95 2.36 -4.20 10.36
C ILE A 95 3.82 -4.03 9.91
N ASN A 96 4.32 -4.95 9.10
CA ASN A 96 5.70 -4.90 8.62
C ASN A 96 5.83 -4.00 7.39
N GLY A 97 6.82 -3.11 7.39
CA GLY A 97 7.22 -2.39 6.20
C GLY A 97 8.18 -3.26 5.40
N ILE A 98 7.76 -3.71 4.21
CA ILE A 98 8.58 -4.55 3.34
C ILE A 98 9.11 -3.65 2.22
N GLY A 99 10.40 -3.33 2.28
CA GLY A 99 11.08 -2.60 1.21
C GLY A 99 11.04 -3.42 -0.09
N SER A 100 10.60 -2.78 -1.18
CA SER A 100 10.42 -3.34 -2.52
C SER A 100 10.22 -4.88 -2.61
N ALA A 101 9.19 -5.42 -1.94
CA ALA A 101 8.63 -6.74 -2.22
C ALA A 101 7.21 -6.90 -1.63
N GLN A 102 6.22 -7.08 -2.53
CA GLN A 102 4.76 -7.21 -2.43
C GLN A 102 4.03 -7.29 -1.06
N LEU A 103 2.83 -6.68 -1.02
CA LEU A 103 1.92 -6.58 0.15
C LEU A 103 1.49 -7.96 0.67
N CYS A 104 1.91 -8.35 1.88
CA CYS A 104 1.58 -9.64 2.50
C CYS A 104 0.31 -9.54 3.36
N ALA A 105 -0.67 -10.41 3.12
CA ALA A 105 -1.85 -10.62 3.97
C ALA A 105 -1.82 -12.02 4.61
N ASN A 106 -2.27 -12.11 5.87
CA ASN A 106 -2.36 -13.38 6.59
C ASN A 106 -3.73 -14.03 6.38
N CYS A 107 -3.73 -15.31 6.04
CA CYS A 107 -4.92 -16.15 6.02
C CYS A 107 -4.88 -17.06 7.24
N SER A 108 -5.52 -16.64 8.33
CA SER A 108 -5.99 -17.56 9.38
C SER A 108 -7.48 -17.77 9.19
N ARG A 109 -7.90 -19.04 9.28
CA ARG A 109 -9.27 -19.54 9.08
C ARG A 109 -10.29 -18.82 9.96
#